data_AF-A0A353PHF6-F1
#
_entry.id   AF-A0A353PHF6-F1
#
_cell.length_a   1.000
_cell.length_b   1.000
_cell.length_c   1.000
_cell.angle_alpha   90.00
_cell.angle_beta   90.00
_cell.angle_gamma   90.00
#
_symmetry.space_group_name_H-M   'P 1'
#
loop_
_entity.id
_entity.type
_entity.pdbx_description
1 polymer ?
#
loop_
_entity_poly.entity_id
_entity_poly.type
_entity_poly.pdbx_seq_one_letter_code
_entity_poly.pdbx_strand_id
1 'polypeptide(L)'
;MKFIRGFKNMFSDAIYTILLVAIAVFSLINALGNTSDLMPFLAMFVPLLLILISAVGLQLKGKTLAAHLVLLLTVFLGAGRTFIYAITSFSFESMSFTANFSVEMLIAFIIFVYLFLVVASYLLVGNTGAHLGKSQVLISATIAFVYFFFRDGFSVAVLKILPPLVALMFGSDFFAIVLLLAGVADVPFLLLDYIFLATIFEQPVSYFLFTAFGLYLIYGAIIALLKRPK
;
A
#
# COMPACT_ATOMS: atom_id res chain seq x y z
N MET A 1 15.83 11.34 21.68
CA MET A 1 15.00 10.13 21.91
C MET A 1 13.69 10.39 22.65
N LYS A 2 13.65 11.24 23.71
CA LYS A 2 12.40 11.55 24.45
C LYS A 2 11.28 12.09 23.55
N PHE A 3 11.60 13.00 22.62
CA PHE A 3 10.64 13.55 21.64
C PHE A 3 9.98 12.46 20.80
N ILE A 4 10.77 11.62 20.11
CA ILE A 4 10.25 10.54 19.25
C ILE A 4 9.40 9.56 20.07
N ARG A 5 9.83 9.16 21.27
CA ARG A 5 9.03 8.29 22.15
C ARG A 5 7.71 8.92 22.60
N GLY A 6 7.67 10.25 22.78
CA GLY A 6 6.46 10.99 23.16
C GLY A 6 5.51 11.27 22.00
N PHE A 7 5.95 11.11 20.75
CA PHE A 7 5.18 11.51 19.57
C PHE A 7 3.82 10.82 19.46
N LYS A 8 3.69 9.54 19.87
CA LYS A 8 2.42 8.81 19.89
C LYS A 8 1.36 9.40 20.85
N ASN A 9 1.79 10.21 21.82
CA ASN A 9 0.93 10.86 22.81
C ASN A 9 0.73 12.35 22.49
N MET A 10 1.29 12.85 21.38
CA MET A 10 1.21 14.26 21.00
C MET A 10 -0.19 14.64 20.52
N PHE A 11 -0.93 13.67 19.95
CA PHE A 11 -2.26 13.87 19.41
C PHE A 11 -3.26 12.92 20.08
N SER A 12 -4.52 13.32 20.13
CA SER A 12 -5.61 12.42 20.51
C SER A 12 -5.95 11.46 19.37
N ASP A 13 -6.61 10.35 19.69
CA ASP A 13 -7.04 9.37 18.68
C ASP A 13 -7.94 9.96 17.60
N ALA A 14 -8.75 10.97 17.95
CA ALA A 14 -9.57 11.72 17.00
C ALA A 14 -8.71 12.49 15.99
N ILE A 15 -7.65 13.15 16.44
CA ILE A 15 -6.72 13.88 15.57
C ILE A 15 -5.95 12.91 14.68
N TYR A 16 -5.48 11.77 15.21
CA TYR A 16 -4.85 10.72 14.38
C TYR A 16 -5.78 10.24 13.27
N THR A 17 -7.06 10.08 13.58
CA THR A 17 -8.06 9.66 12.59
C THR A 17 -8.27 10.72 11.51
N ILE A 18 -8.41 11.99 11.89
CA ILE A 18 -8.55 13.11 10.95
C ILE A 18 -7.33 13.21 10.04
N LEU A 19 -6.12 13.16 10.60
CA LEU A 19 -4.87 13.20 9.83
C LEU A 19 -4.79 12.04 8.84
N LEU A 20 -5.15 10.83 9.27
CA LEU A 20 -5.09 9.65 8.42
C LEU A 20 -6.11 9.72 7.26
N VAL A 21 -7.33 10.21 7.53
CA VAL A 21 -8.33 10.47 6.48
C VAL A 21 -7.86 11.56 5.52
N ALA A 22 -7.27 12.66 6.02
CA ALA A 22 -6.73 13.72 5.18
C ALA A 22 -5.60 13.22 4.28
N ILE A 23 -4.69 12.39 4.82
CA ILE A 23 -3.62 11.73 4.05
C ILE A 23 -4.23 10.84 2.96
N ALA A 24 -5.25 10.04 3.28
CA ALA A 24 -5.92 9.17 2.32
C ALA A 24 -6.57 9.98 1.18
N VAL A 25 -7.27 11.07 1.50
CA VAL A 25 -7.86 11.97 0.50
C VAL A 25 -6.78 12.61 -0.38
N PHE A 26 -5.68 13.09 0.21
CA PHE A 26 -4.55 13.61 -0.54
C PHE A 26 -3.96 12.57 -1.52
N SER A 27 -3.79 11.32 -1.07
CA SER A 27 -3.33 10.23 -1.93
C SER A 27 -4.28 9.95 -3.10
N LEU A 28 -5.60 10.01 -2.88
CA LEU A 28 -6.58 9.85 -3.97
C LEU A 28 -6.49 10.99 -4.97
N ILE A 29 -6.40 12.24 -4.52
CA ILE A 29 -6.32 13.42 -5.40
C ILE A 29 -5.09 13.32 -6.30
N ASN A 30 -3.93 12.97 -5.74
CA ASN A 30 -2.69 12.81 -6.53
C ASN A 30 -2.75 11.65 -7.53
N ALA A 31 -3.59 10.64 -7.28
CA ALA A 31 -3.76 9.53 -8.22
C ALA A 31 -4.68 9.88 -9.40
N LEU A 32 -5.55 10.89 -9.26
CA LEU A 32 -6.50 11.28 -10.32
C LEU A 32 -5.82 11.93 -11.55
N GLY A 33 -4.60 12.45 -11.41
CA GLY A 33 -3.94 13.24 -12.46
C GLY A 33 -3.19 12.44 -13.54
N ASN A 34 -3.10 11.11 -13.45
CA ASN A 34 -2.03 10.37 -14.12
C ASN A 34 -2.41 9.61 -15.39
N THR A 35 -3.69 9.48 -15.77
CA THR A 35 -4.11 8.67 -16.93
C THR A 35 -5.40 9.19 -17.58
N SER A 36 -5.44 9.28 -18.91
CA SER A 36 -6.66 9.59 -19.69
C SER A 36 -7.56 8.37 -19.90
N ASP A 37 -6.99 7.17 -19.88
CA ASP A 37 -7.68 5.94 -20.26
C ASP A 37 -8.29 5.23 -19.06
N LEU A 38 -9.52 4.74 -19.22
CA LEU A 38 -10.31 4.18 -18.12
C LEU A 38 -9.71 2.91 -17.51
N MET A 39 -9.21 1.98 -18.33
CA MET A 39 -8.70 0.69 -17.82
C MET A 39 -7.39 0.86 -17.04
N PRO A 40 -6.36 1.57 -17.55
CA PRO A 40 -5.17 1.91 -16.77
C PRO A 40 -5.49 2.72 -15.50
N PHE A 41 -6.45 3.65 -15.60
CA PHE A 41 -6.94 4.40 -14.44
C PHE A 41 -7.48 3.45 -13.35
N LEU A 42 -8.40 2.54 -13.70
CA LEU A 42 -8.97 1.58 -12.75
C LEU A 42 -7.91 0.60 -12.19
N ALA A 43 -6.98 0.16 -13.03
CA ALA A 43 -5.87 -0.72 -12.62
C ALA A 43 -4.98 -0.09 -11.54
N MET A 44 -4.82 1.23 -11.55
CA MET A 44 -4.09 1.97 -10.52
C MET A 44 -4.99 2.36 -9.32
N PHE A 45 -6.19 2.85 -9.60
CA PHE A 45 -7.06 3.48 -8.61
C PHE A 45 -7.71 2.47 -7.65
N VAL A 46 -8.16 1.31 -8.15
CA VAL A 46 -8.84 0.31 -7.31
C VAL A 46 -7.91 -0.28 -6.23
N PRO A 47 -6.66 -0.73 -6.55
CA PRO A 47 -5.70 -1.13 -5.52
C PRO A 47 -5.46 -0.06 -4.46
N LEU A 48 -5.26 1.19 -4.87
CA LEU A 48 -5.02 2.30 -3.95
C LEU A 48 -6.22 2.51 -3.02
N LEU A 49 -7.44 2.49 -3.55
CA LEU A 49 -8.66 2.66 -2.78
C LEU A 49 -8.81 1.55 -1.73
N LEU A 50 -8.53 0.30 -2.06
CA LEU A 50 -8.55 -0.83 -1.12
C LEU A 50 -7.51 -0.68 0.01
N ILE A 51 -6.30 -0.18 -0.32
CA ILE A 51 -5.25 0.12 0.66
C ILE A 51 -5.72 1.22 1.62
N LEU A 52 -6.27 2.31 1.09
CA LEU A 52 -6.72 3.46 1.90
C LEU A 52 -7.89 3.09 2.80
N ILE A 53 -8.88 2.34 2.29
CA ILE A 53 -9.98 1.80 3.10
C ILE A 53 -9.44 0.91 4.22
N SER A 54 -8.44 0.07 3.93
CA SER A 54 -7.84 -0.81 4.94
C SER A 54 -7.13 -0.02 6.03
N ALA A 55 -6.35 1.01 5.67
CA ALA A 55 -5.68 1.86 6.63
C ALA A 55 -6.67 2.64 7.51
N VAL A 56 -7.67 3.30 6.91
CA VAL A 56 -8.73 4.01 7.66
C VAL A 56 -9.51 3.04 8.54
N GLY A 57 -9.89 1.88 8.01
CA GLY A 57 -10.60 0.86 8.77
C GLY A 57 -9.80 0.31 9.96
N LEU A 58 -8.49 0.11 9.81
CA LEU A 58 -7.60 -0.25 10.92
C LEU A 58 -7.57 0.83 12.00
N GLN A 59 -7.51 2.11 11.60
CA GLN A 59 -7.53 3.25 12.53
C GLN A 59 -8.85 3.29 13.31
N LEU A 60 -9.99 3.12 12.63
CA LEU A 60 -11.32 3.10 13.27
C LEU A 60 -11.48 1.92 14.24
N LYS A 61 -10.73 0.82 14.07
CA LYS A 61 -10.66 -0.30 15.03
C LYS A 61 -9.61 -0.08 16.15
N GLY A 62 -9.07 1.13 16.29
CA GLY A 62 -8.05 1.46 17.29
C GLY A 62 -6.69 0.82 17.03
N LYS A 63 -6.43 0.30 15.82
CA LYS A 63 -5.13 -0.28 15.44
C LYS A 63 -4.22 0.78 14.81
N THR A 64 -3.96 1.84 15.58
CA THR A 64 -3.27 3.06 15.10
C THR A 64 -1.91 2.77 14.46
N LEU A 65 -1.07 1.97 15.11
CA LEU A 65 0.23 1.60 14.56
C LEU A 65 0.09 0.86 13.22
N ALA A 66 -0.82 -0.11 13.12
CA ALA A 66 -1.04 -0.85 11.88
C ALA A 66 -1.49 0.06 10.75
N ALA A 67 -2.43 0.97 11.02
CA ALA A 67 -2.95 1.91 10.04
C ALA A 67 -1.85 2.82 9.44
N HIS A 68 -1.02 3.40 10.31
CA HIS A 68 0.07 4.28 9.89
C HIS A 68 1.18 3.50 9.18
N LEU A 69 1.48 2.29 9.65
CA LEU A 69 2.49 1.43 9.04
C LEU A 69 2.06 0.95 7.64
N VAL A 70 0.78 0.61 7.44
CA VAL A 70 0.24 0.27 6.12
C VAL A 70 0.44 1.44 5.15
N LEU A 71 -0.02 2.65 5.49
CA LEU A 71 0.16 3.82 4.61
C LEU A 71 1.63 4.16 4.34
N LEU A 72 2.47 4.05 5.37
CA LEU A 72 3.91 4.27 5.23
C LEU A 72 4.50 3.30 4.21
N LEU A 73 4.21 2.01 4.33
CA LEU A 73 4.79 0.97 3.49
C LEU A 73 4.23 0.97 2.06
N THR A 74 2.94 1.24 1.88
CA THR A 74 2.29 1.11 0.58
C THR A 74 2.28 2.39 -0.24
N VAL A 75 2.13 3.55 0.40
CA VAL A 75 1.90 4.83 -0.31
C VAL A 75 3.10 5.76 -0.20
N PHE A 76 3.69 5.88 0.98
CA PHE A 76 4.68 6.94 1.25
C PHE A 76 6.13 6.46 1.38
N LEU A 77 6.42 5.16 1.27
CA LEU A 77 7.77 4.61 1.47
C LEU A 77 8.78 5.25 0.52
N GLY A 78 8.39 5.48 -0.72
CA GLY A 78 9.22 6.12 -1.75
C GLY A 78 9.39 7.63 -1.58
N ALA A 79 8.49 8.31 -0.87
CA ALA A 79 8.47 9.78 -0.81
C ALA A 79 9.76 10.35 -0.19
N GLY A 80 10.30 9.69 0.83
CA GLY A 80 11.59 10.06 1.44
C GLY A 80 12.74 10.05 0.43
N ARG A 81 12.88 8.95 -0.32
CA ARG A 81 13.92 8.82 -1.36
C ARG A 81 13.72 9.84 -2.48
N THR A 82 12.50 9.98 -2.98
CA THR A 82 12.18 10.89 -4.09
C THR A 82 12.53 12.34 -3.72
N PHE A 83 12.16 12.78 -2.52
CA PHE A 83 12.47 14.12 -2.03
C PHE A 83 13.98 14.35 -1.87
N ILE A 84 14.67 13.43 -1.19
CA ILE A 84 16.14 13.53 -1.00
C ILE A 84 16.83 13.57 -2.35
N TYR A 85 16.49 12.64 -3.25
CA TYR A 85 17.05 12.62 -4.59
C TYR A 85 16.85 13.96 -5.28
N ALA A 86 15.63 14.52 -5.26
CA ALA A 86 15.34 15.76 -5.94
C ALA A 86 16.18 16.94 -5.46
N ILE A 87 16.32 17.13 -4.14
CA ILE A 87 17.14 18.22 -3.58
C ILE A 87 18.65 17.99 -3.72
N THR A 88 19.10 16.74 -3.91
CA THR A 88 20.52 16.40 -4.14
C THR A 88 20.86 16.15 -5.61
N SER A 89 19.89 16.33 -6.53
CA SER A 89 20.00 15.92 -7.93
C SER A 89 20.83 16.88 -8.81
N PHE A 90 21.58 17.81 -8.21
CA PHE A 90 22.36 18.80 -8.92
C PHE A 90 23.50 18.16 -9.71
N SER A 91 23.50 18.38 -11.03
CA SER A 91 24.57 17.94 -11.92
C SER A 91 25.48 19.11 -12.26
N PHE A 92 26.78 18.94 -12.00
CA PHE A 92 27.80 19.91 -12.39
C PHE A 92 28.02 19.96 -13.91
N GLU A 93 27.67 18.90 -14.63
CA GLU A 93 27.81 18.84 -16.10
C GLU A 93 26.77 19.72 -16.79
N SER A 94 25.50 19.62 -16.37
CA SER A 94 24.41 20.41 -16.93
C SER A 94 24.18 21.74 -16.20
N MET A 95 24.92 21.99 -15.10
CA MET A 95 24.73 23.12 -14.19
C MET A 95 23.27 23.30 -13.76
N SER A 96 22.56 22.18 -13.56
CA SER A 96 21.13 22.15 -13.28
C SER A 96 20.75 20.92 -12.45
N PHE A 97 19.56 20.98 -11.83
CA PHE A 97 18.98 19.83 -11.15
C PHE A 97 18.41 18.86 -12.17
N THR A 98 18.74 17.57 -12.04
CA THR A 98 18.25 16.51 -12.92
C THR A 98 16.83 16.05 -12.56
N ALA A 99 16.37 16.32 -11.33
CA ALA A 99 15.00 16.05 -10.93
C ALA A 99 14.22 17.35 -10.69
N ASN A 100 12.95 17.35 -11.08
CA ASN A 100 12.05 18.46 -10.84
C ASN A 100 11.53 18.42 -9.40
N PHE A 101 11.75 19.51 -8.67
CA PHE A 101 11.15 19.73 -7.36
C PHE A 101 9.71 20.21 -7.52
N SER A 102 8.77 19.64 -6.75
CA SER A 102 7.37 20.06 -6.72
C SER A 102 6.85 20.23 -5.29
N VAL A 103 5.82 21.05 -5.10
CA VAL A 103 5.16 21.24 -3.81
C VAL A 103 4.52 19.93 -3.32
N GLU A 104 3.97 19.14 -4.23
CA GLU A 104 3.41 17.81 -3.94
C GLU A 104 4.46 16.88 -3.32
N MET A 105 5.70 16.91 -3.85
CA MET A 105 6.81 16.13 -3.32
C MET A 105 7.19 16.55 -1.89
N LEU A 106 7.18 17.86 -1.61
CA LEU A 106 7.41 18.38 -0.26
C LEU A 106 6.31 17.93 0.71
N ILE A 107 5.04 18.01 0.30
CA ILE A 107 3.91 17.54 1.13
C ILE A 107 4.03 16.04 1.38
N ALA A 108 4.32 15.24 0.35
CA ALA A 108 4.51 13.80 0.50
C ALA A 108 5.68 13.45 1.43
N PHE A 109 6.76 14.23 1.40
CA PHE A 109 7.87 14.09 2.34
C PHE A 109 7.46 14.41 3.78
N ILE A 110 6.70 15.48 4.01
CA ILE A 110 6.18 15.83 5.34
C ILE A 110 5.28 14.70 5.88
N ILE A 111 4.40 14.15 5.04
CA ILE A 111 3.57 13.00 5.40
C ILE A 111 4.43 11.78 5.74
N PHE A 112 5.44 11.47 4.93
CA PHE A 112 6.39 10.39 5.20
C PHE A 112 7.06 10.56 6.57
N VAL A 113 7.58 11.76 6.88
CA VAL A 113 8.22 12.06 8.17
C VAL A 113 7.23 11.89 9.31
N TYR A 114 6.01 12.39 9.16
CA TYR A 114 4.95 12.21 10.15
C TYR A 114 4.66 10.72 10.40
N LEU A 115 4.40 9.93 9.36
CA LEU A 115 4.10 8.50 9.47
C LEU A 115 5.28 7.75 10.12
N PHE A 116 6.51 8.06 9.69
CA PHE A 116 7.72 7.49 10.26
C PHE A 116 7.86 7.80 11.75
N LEU A 117 7.62 9.04 12.17
CA LEU A 117 7.70 9.44 13.57
C LEU A 117 6.65 8.73 14.42
N VAL A 118 5.41 8.57 13.93
CA VAL A 118 4.38 7.77 14.63
C VAL A 118 4.85 6.34 14.80
N VAL A 119 5.24 5.67 13.71
CA VAL A 119 5.69 4.28 13.74
C VAL A 119 6.89 4.09 14.68
N ALA A 120 7.92 4.93 14.54
CA ALA A 120 9.10 4.89 15.39
C ALA A 120 8.75 5.12 16.87
N SER A 121 7.80 6.00 17.16
CA SER A 121 7.32 6.25 18.52
C SER A 121 6.74 5.00 19.17
N TYR A 122 5.85 4.28 18.48
CA TYR A 122 5.27 3.05 18.98
C TYR A 122 6.32 1.94 19.15
N LEU A 123 7.25 1.79 18.20
CA LEU A 123 8.32 0.78 18.28
C LEU A 123 9.25 1.03 19.47
N LEU A 124 9.58 2.30 19.75
CA LEU A 124 10.48 2.67 20.86
C LEU A 124 9.84 2.52 22.25
N VAL A 125 8.51 2.40 22.35
CA VAL A 125 7.80 2.17 23.62
C VAL A 125 7.66 0.67 23.93
N GLY A 126 7.90 -0.20 22.95
CA GLY A 126 8.09 -1.65 23.16
C GLY A 126 6.81 -2.48 23.38
N ASN A 127 5.66 -1.86 23.69
CA ASN A 127 4.38 -2.57 23.82
C ASN A 127 3.46 -2.25 22.62
N THR A 128 3.73 -2.87 21.48
CA THR A 128 2.95 -2.67 20.24
C THR A 128 1.72 -3.58 20.16
N GLY A 129 1.60 -4.59 21.03
CA GLY A 129 0.53 -5.60 20.98
C GLY A 129 0.55 -6.47 19.72
N ALA A 130 1.60 -6.37 18.89
CA ALA A 130 1.70 -7.04 17.61
C ALA A 130 2.15 -8.50 17.78
N HIS A 131 1.31 -9.45 17.37
CA HIS A 131 1.58 -10.87 17.47
C HIS A 131 1.05 -11.59 16.24
N LEU A 132 1.89 -12.38 15.58
CA LEU A 132 1.45 -13.21 14.45
C LEU A 132 0.79 -14.48 14.99
N GLY A 133 -0.55 -14.48 15.04
CA GLY A 133 -1.33 -15.65 15.43
C GLY A 133 -1.45 -16.69 14.31
N LYS A 134 -1.95 -17.89 14.65
CA LYS A 134 -2.39 -18.86 13.65
C LYS A 134 -3.66 -18.32 12.97
N SER A 135 -3.54 -17.89 11.72
CA SER A 135 -4.68 -17.45 10.90
C SER A 135 -4.69 -18.22 9.58
N GLN A 136 -5.87 -18.64 9.12
CA GLN A 136 -6.01 -19.25 7.79
C GLN A 136 -5.58 -18.26 6.68
N VAL A 137 -5.68 -16.96 6.94
CA VAL A 137 -5.25 -15.90 6.02
C VAL A 137 -3.72 -15.89 5.85
N LEU A 138 -2.95 -16.41 6.82
CA LEU A 138 -1.50 -16.52 6.68
C LEU A 138 -1.11 -17.45 5.52
N ILE A 139 -1.85 -18.55 5.34
CA ILE A 139 -1.64 -19.47 4.21
C ILE A 139 -1.92 -18.74 2.89
N SER A 140 -3.02 -17.99 2.82
CA SER A 140 -3.35 -17.16 1.66
C SER A 140 -2.27 -16.11 1.38
N ALA A 141 -1.70 -15.49 2.41
CA ALA A 141 -0.58 -14.56 2.28
C ALA A 141 0.69 -15.25 1.76
N THR A 142 0.97 -16.48 2.18
CA THR A 142 2.09 -17.27 1.64
C THR A 142 1.86 -17.62 0.17
N ILE A 143 0.65 -18.04 -0.22
CA ILE A 143 0.33 -18.33 -1.62
C ILE A 143 0.47 -17.05 -2.47
N ALA A 144 -0.04 -15.92 -1.98
CA ALA A 144 0.09 -14.63 -2.65
C ALA A 144 1.57 -14.19 -2.75
N PHE A 145 2.39 -14.45 -1.72
CA PHE A 145 3.83 -14.19 -1.76
C PHE A 145 4.50 -14.97 -2.89
N VAL A 146 4.22 -16.27 -3.01
CA VAL A 146 4.78 -17.12 -4.08
C VAL A 146 4.35 -16.60 -5.45
N TYR A 147 3.08 -16.20 -5.60
CA TYR A 147 2.58 -15.59 -6.82
C TYR A 147 3.34 -14.30 -7.19
N PHE A 148 3.47 -13.34 -6.27
CA PHE A 148 4.18 -12.10 -6.54
C PHE A 148 5.68 -12.32 -6.75
N PHE A 149 6.26 -13.32 -6.08
CA PHE A 149 7.67 -13.68 -6.24
C PHE A 149 7.96 -14.12 -7.68
N PHE A 150 7.12 -14.98 -8.24
CA PHE A 150 7.28 -15.45 -9.62
C PHE A 150 6.85 -14.43 -10.67
N ARG A 151 5.87 -13.57 -10.37
CA ARG A 151 5.38 -12.54 -11.30
C ARG A 151 6.30 -11.33 -11.37
N ASP A 152 6.65 -10.76 -10.21
CA ASP A 152 7.26 -9.42 -10.08
C ASP A 152 8.65 -9.46 -9.41
N GLY A 153 9.10 -10.63 -8.94
CA GLY A 153 10.36 -10.81 -8.22
C GLY A 153 10.27 -10.58 -6.71
N PHE A 154 11.35 -10.93 -6.00
CA PHE A 154 11.38 -10.96 -4.53
C PHE A 154 11.06 -9.62 -3.86
N SER A 155 11.66 -8.53 -4.33
CA SER A 155 11.50 -7.20 -3.71
C SER A 155 10.03 -6.75 -3.73
N VAL A 156 9.37 -6.89 -4.89
CA VAL A 156 7.96 -6.52 -5.05
C VAL A 156 7.07 -7.44 -4.22
N ALA A 157 7.37 -8.75 -4.19
CA ALA A 157 6.63 -9.71 -3.36
C ALA A 157 6.66 -9.35 -1.87
N VAL A 158 7.83 -8.98 -1.34
CA VAL A 158 7.96 -8.52 0.05
C VAL A 158 7.14 -7.26 0.29
N LEU A 159 7.24 -6.26 -0.58
CA LEU A 159 6.51 -4.99 -0.43
C LEU A 159 4.99 -5.16 -0.53
N LYS A 160 4.49 -6.09 -1.36
CA LYS A 160 3.06 -6.39 -1.48
C LYS A 160 2.51 -7.19 -0.29
N ILE A 161 3.32 -8.01 0.37
CA ILE A 161 2.88 -8.90 1.45
C ILE A 161 3.07 -8.29 2.85
N LEU A 162 4.02 -7.38 3.03
CA LEU A 162 4.24 -6.70 4.30
C LEU A 162 2.98 -6.03 4.87
N PRO A 163 2.19 -5.23 4.12
CA PRO A 163 1.00 -4.59 4.65
C PRO A 163 -0.09 -5.58 5.13
N PRO A 164 -0.44 -6.64 4.37
CA PRO A 164 -1.29 -7.72 4.87
C PRO A 164 -0.76 -8.38 6.16
N LEU A 165 0.55 -8.66 6.23
CA LEU A 165 1.16 -9.23 7.43
C LEU A 165 1.03 -8.28 8.63
N VAL A 166 1.22 -6.98 8.43
CA VAL A 166 0.97 -5.97 9.46
C VAL A 166 -0.48 -6.05 9.93
N ALA A 167 -1.46 -6.10 9.05
CA ALA A 167 -2.86 -6.24 9.46
C ALA A 167 -3.12 -7.54 10.28
N LEU A 168 -2.49 -8.66 9.90
CA LEU A 168 -2.56 -9.93 10.64
C LEU A 168 -1.91 -9.85 12.02
N MET A 169 -0.74 -9.21 12.14
CA MET A 169 -0.05 -9.03 13.42
C MET A 169 -0.88 -8.23 14.44
N PHE A 170 -1.82 -7.41 13.97
CA PHE A 170 -2.74 -6.65 14.80
C PHE A 170 -4.13 -7.30 14.93
N GLY A 171 -4.26 -8.56 14.50
CA GLY A 171 -5.47 -9.38 14.63
C GLY A 171 -6.61 -8.99 13.68
N SER A 172 -6.30 -8.34 12.56
CA SER A 172 -7.31 -7.87 11.60
C SER A 172 -7.23 -8.61 10.27
N ASP A 173 -7.61 -9.87 10.31
CA ASP A 173 -7.72 -10.72 9.14
C ASP A 173 -8.56 -10.11 7.99
N PHE A 174 -9.65 -9.40 8.31
CA PHE A 174 -10.49 -8.75 7.30
C PHE A 174 -9.66 -7.77 6.45
N PHE A 175 -8.93 -6.85 7.11
CA PHE A 175 -8.09 -5.90 6.40
C PHE A 175 -6.88 -6.56 5.76
N ALA A 176 -6.37 -7.66 6.31
CA ALA A 176 -5.35 -8.46 5.63
C ALA A 176 -5.85 -9.02 4.30
N ILE A 177 -7.09 -9.55 4.24
CA ILE A 177 -7.69 -10.03 2.99
C ILE A 177 -7.91 -8.86 2.01
N VAL A 178 -8.39 -7.71 2.47
CA VAL A 178 -8.56 -6.52 1.62
C VAL A 178 -7.21 -6.04 1.06
N LEU A 179 -6.15 -6.05 1.86
CA LEU A 179 -4.79 -5.68 1.41
C LEU A 179 -4.20 -6.72 0.44
N LEU A 180 -4.48 -8.02 0.63
CA LEU A 180 -4.10 -9.06 -0.34
C LEU A 180 -4.84 -8.87 -1.66
N LEU A 181 -6.14 -8.57 -1.60
CA LEU A 181 -6.95 -8.26 -2.77
C LEU A 181 -6.40 -7.03 -3.50
N ALA A 182 -5.99 -5.99 -2.76
CA ALA A 182 -5.37 -4.80 -3.36
C ALA A 182 -4.12 -5.14 -4.19
N GLY A 183 -3.32 -6.12 -3.77
CA GLY A 183 -2.12 -6.54 -4.49
C GLY A 183 -2.38 -7.19 -5.86
N VAL A 184 -3.61 -7.64 -6.13
CA VAL A 184 -4.02 -8.29 -7.39
C VAL A 184 -5.18 -7.60 -8.10
N ALA A 185 -5.74 -6.53 -7.53
CA ALA A 185 -6.94 -5.88 -8.07
C ALA A 185 -6.72 -5.19 -9.43
N ASP A 186 -5.47 -4.98 -9.84
CA ASP A 186 -5.06 -4.47 -11.15
C ASP A 186 -5.34 -5.47 -12.29
N VAL A 187 -5.21 -6.77 -12.00
CA VAL A 187 -5.24 -7.87 -12.99
C VAL A 187 -6.44 -7.83 -13.95
N PRO A 188 -7.71 -7.73 -13.49
CA PRO A 188 -8.86 -7.72 -14.40
C PRO A 188 -8.88 -6.50 -15.32
N PHE A 189 -8.43 -5.34 -14.85
CA PHE A 189 -8.41 -4.12 -15.65
C PHE A 189 -7.33 -4.17 -16.72
N LEU A 190 -6.14 -4.69 -16.39
CA LEU A 190 -5.08 -4.91 -17.38
C LEU A 190 -5.49 -5.93 -18.44
N LEU A 191 -6.20 -6.99 -18.04
CA LEU A 191 -6.74 -7.96 -18.99
C LEU A 191 -7.76 -7.33 -19.95
N LEU A 192 -8.69 -6.54 -19.41
CA LEU A 192 -9.66 -5.82 -20.22
C LEU A 192 -8.98 -4.82 -21.16
N ASP A 193 -7.94 -4.14 -20.72
CA ASP A 193 -7.16 -3.21 -21.53
C ASP A 193 -6.57 -3.89 -22.79
N TYR A 194 -5.86 -5.02 -22.61
CA TYR A 194 -5.33 -5.77 -23.76
C TYR A 194 -6.41 -6.35 -24.68
N ILE A 195 -7.60 -6.65 -24.16
CA ILE A 195 -8.75 -7.07 -24.97
C ILE A 195 -9.26 -5.89 -25.80
N PHE A 196 -9.47 -4.72 -25.18
CA PHE A 196 -9.98 -3.53 -25.87
C PHE A 196 -9.00 -2.95 -26.89
N LEU A 197 -7.69 -3.09 -26.63
CA LEU A 197 -6.64 -2.69 -27.56
C LEU A 197 -6.34 -3.76 -28.64
N ALA A 198 -7.04 -4.90 -28.62
CA ALA A 198 -6.84 -6.04 -29.54
C ALA A 198 -5.42 -6.62 -29.54
N THR A 199 -4.64 -6.42 -28.48
CA THR A 199 -3.24 -6.86 -28.32
C THR A 199 -3.11 -8.09 -27.43
N ILE A 200 -4.24 -8.70 -27.00
CA ILE A 200 -4.26 -9.86 -26.12
C ILE A 200 -3.44 -11.05 -26.66
N PHE A 201 -3.46 -11.28 -27.97
CA PHE A 201 -2.73 -12.39 -28.61
C PHE A 201 -1.23 -12.14 -28.75
N GLU A 202 -0.77 -10.92 -28.49
CA GLU A 202 0.65 -10.56 -28.49
C GLU A 202 1.31 -10.85 -27.12
N GLN A 203 0.50 -11.15 -26.10
CA GLN A 203 0.99 -11.41 -24.75
C GLN A 203 1.66 -12.79 -24.64
N PRO A 204 2.74 -12.93 -23.86
CA PRO A 204 3.40 -14.22 -23.67
C PRO A 204 2.51 -15.19 -22.87
N VAL A 205 2.77 -16.50 -23.00
CA VAL A 205 2.02 -17.54 -22.24
C VAL A 205 2.05 -17.29 -20.73
N SER A 206 3.16 -16.77 -20.20
CA SER A 206 3.30 -16.41 -18.79
C SER A 206 2.26 -15.38 -18.34
N TYR A 207 1.89 -14.42 -19.19
CA TYR A 207 0.86 -13.43 -18.89
C TYR A 207 -0.48 -14.11 -18.57
N PHE A 208 -0.91 -15.07 -19.39
CA PHE A 208 -2.18 -15.77 -19.20
C PHE A 208 -2.18 -16.61 -17.91
N LEU A 209 -1.08 -17.31 -17.63
CA LEU A 209 -0.91 -18.09 -16.40
C LEU A 209 -1.03 -17.21 -15.15
N PHE A 210 -0.30 -16.09 -15.11
CA PHE A 210 -0.36 -15.17 -13.97
C PHE A 210 -1.71 -14.46 -13.87
N THR A 211 -2.34 -14.14 -15.00
CA THR A 211 -3.67 -13.54 -15.03
C THR A 211 -4.72 -14.49 -14.46
N ALA A 212 -4.72 -15.76 -14.90
CA ALA A 212 -5.61 -16.78 -14.37
C ALA A 212 -5.40 -16.99 -12.86
N PHE A 213 -4.15 -17.03 -12.40
CA PHE A 213 -3.83 -17.15 -10.98
C PHE A 213 -4.25 -15.91 -10.18
N GLY A 214 -4.04 -14.71 -10.74
CA GLY A 214 -4.50 -13.45 -10.14
C GLY A 214 -6.01 -13.41 -9.99
N LEU A 215 -6.76 -13.81 -11.02
CA LEU A 215 -8.22 -13.94 -10.96
C LEU A 215 -8.68 -14.98 -9.92
N TYR A 216 -7.95 -16.10 -9.79
CA TYR A 216 -8.19 -17.09 -8.74
C TYR A 216 -7.98 -16.51 -7.33
N LEU A 217 -6.91 -15.73 -7.12
CA LEU A 217 -6.65 -15.05 -5.84
C LEU A 217 -7.75 -14.02 -5.53
N ILE A 218 -8.21 -13.24 -6.53
CA ILE A 218 -9.34 -12.31 -6.38
C ILE A 218 -10.59 -13.07 -5.95
N TYR A 219 -10.94 -14.15 -6.65
CA TYR A 219 -12.10 -14.96 -6.33
C TYR A 219 -12.05 -15.51 -4.90
N GLY A 220 -10.90 -16.06 -4.49
CA GLY A 220 -10.68 -16.55 -3.14
C GLY A 220 -10.81 -15.45 -2.07
N ALA A 221 -10.24 -14.27 -2.33
CA ALA A 221 -10.33 -13.12 -1.43
C ALA A 221 -11.78 -12.62 -1.29
N ILE A 222 -12.51 -12.46 -2.39
CA ILE A 222 -13.92 -12.04 -2.38
C ILE A 222 -14.77 -13.04 -1.59
N ILE A 223 -14.59 -14.34 -1.83
CA ILE A 223 -15.30 -15.37 -1.06
C ILE A 223 -14.98 -15.31 0.42
N ALA A 224 -13.70 -15.13 0.78
CA ALA A 224 -13.28 -15.02 2.17
C ALA A 224 -13.89 -13.79 2.87
N LEU A 225 -14.06 -12.67 2.14
CA LEU A 225 -14.74 -11.48 2.63
C LEU A 225 -16.24 -11.71 2.81
N LEU A 226 -16.90 -12.42 1.89
CA LEU A 226 -18.34 -12.69 1.92
C LEU A 226 -18.74 -13.77 2.95
N LYS A 227 -17.92 -14.80 3.13
CA LYS A 227 -18.24 -15.97 3.99
C LYS A 227 -17.85 -15.80 5.45
N ARG A 228 -17.19 -14.72 5.84
CA ARG A 228 -16.83 -14.50 7.25
C ARG A 228 -18.09 -14.22 8.09
N PRO A 229 -18.39 -15.04 9.12
CA PRO A 229 -19.39 -14.66 10.11
C PRO A 229 -18.89 -13.42 10.87
N LYS A 230 -19.83 -12.53 11.20
CA LYS A 230 -19.60 -11.32 12.00
C LYS A 230 -18.89 -11.63 13.33
#